data_AF-B0W7C1-F1
#
_entry.id   AF-B0W7C1-F1
#
_cell.length_a   1.000
_cell.length_b   1.000
_cell.length_c   1.000
_cell.angle_alpha   90.00
_cell.angle_beta   90.00
_cell.angle_gamma   90.00
#
_symmetry.space_group_name_H-M   'P 1'
#
loop_
_entity.id
_entity.type
_entity.pdbx_description
1 polymer ?
#
loop_
_entity_poly.entity_id
_entity_poly.type
_entity_poly.pdbx_seq_one_letter_code
_entity_poly.pdbx_strand_id
1 'polypeptide(L)'
;MSASRRVDDLFEDLRDGHNLLSLLEVLSGEHLPREKGKMRFHMLQNAQMALDFLRYKKIKLVNIRAEDIVDGNPKLTLGLIWTIILHFQN
;
A
#
# COMPACT_ATOMS: atom_id res chain seq x y z
N MET A 1 -12.40 -13.30 -4.74
CA MET A 1 -11.35 -13.56 -5.74
C MET A 1 -10.05 -13.78 -4.99
N SER A 2 -9.41 -14.95 -5.11
CA SER A 2 -8.09 -15.17 -4.49
C SER A 2 -7.07 -14.39 -5.30
N ALA A 3 -6.56 -13.29 -4.75
CA ALA A 3 -5.41 -12.61 -5.33
C ALA A 3 -4.17 -13.47 -5.04
N SER A 4 -3.79 -14.36 -5.96
CA SER A 4 -2.49 -15.05 -5.90
C SER A 4 -1.39 -14.08 -6.33
N ARG A 5 -1.17 -13.06 -5.51
CA ARG A 5 -0.05 -12.14 -5.62
C ARG A 5 1.00 -12.58 -4.63
N ARG A 6 2.20 -12.83 -5.14
CA ARG A 6 3.38 -13.17 -4.34
C ARG A 6 4.27 -11.93 -4.26
N VAL A 7 4.78 -11.67 -3.06
CA VAL A 7 5.79 -10.64 -2.77
C VAL A 7 7.04 -11.39 -2.36
N ASP A 8 8.12 -11.24 -3.12
CA ASP A 8 9.42 -11.84 -2.87
C ASP A 8 10.35 -10.84 -2.17
N ASP A 9 10.32 -9.57 -2.56
CA ASP A 9 11.01 -8.48 -1.87
C ASP A 9 10.02 -7.36 -1.52
N LEU A 10 9.80 -7.16 -0.23
CA LEU A 10 8.85 -6.17 0.29
C LEU A 10 9.20 -4.74 -0.14
N PHE A 11 10.48 -4.42 -0.32
CA PHE A 11 10.94 -3.06 -0.60
C PHE A 11 10.87 -2.72 -2.08
N GLU A 12 10.85 -3.74 -2.94
CA GLU A 12 10.70 -3.59 -4.40
C GLU A 12 9.26 -3.81 -4.86
N ASP A 13 8.62 -4.89 -4.40
CA ASP A 13 7.33 -5.33 -4.93
C ASP A 13 6.14 -4.48 -4.45
N LEU A 14 6.35 -3.59 -3.48
CA LEU A 14 5.32 -2.64 -3.04
C LEU A 14 5.42 -1.27 -3.71
N ARG A 15 6.51 -0.98 -4.44
CA ARG A 15 6.83 0.37 -4.93
C ARG A 15 5.83 0.89 -5.94
N ASP A 16 5.19 0.02 -6.72
CA ASP A 16 4.18 0.42 -7.70
C ASP A 16 2.79 0.68 -7.10
N GLY A 17 2.61 0.39 -5.81
CA GLY A 17 1.37 0.52 -5.06
C GLY A 17 0.30 -0.54 -5.37
N HIS A 18 0.46 -1.39 -6.38
CA HIS A 18 -0.56 -2.37 -6.77
C HIS A 18 -0.72 -3.48 -5.74
N ASN A 19 0.38 -3.97 -5.17
CA ASN A 19 0.32 -5.00 -4.13
C ASN A 19 -0.27 -4.44 -2.84
N LEU A 20 0.04 -3.19 -2.47
CA LEU A 20 -0.59 -2.50 -1.34
C LEU A 20 -2.10 -2.36 -1.52
N LEU A 21 -2.56 -1.87 -2.67
CA LEU A 21 -3.99 -1.75 -2.95
C LEU A 21 -4.68 -3.12 -2.90
N SER A 22 -4.06 -4.17 -3.45
CA SER A 22 -4.61 -5.53 -3.40
C SER A 22 -4.73 -6.07 -1.99
N LEU A 23 -3.72 -5.83 -1.15
CA LEU A 23 -3.72 -6.23 0.24
C LEU A 23 -4.89 -5.57 0.97
N LEU A 24 -5.08 -4.27 0.78
CA LEU A 24 -6.16 -3.52 1.40
C LEU A 24 -7.54 -3.97 0.92
N GLU A 25 -7.71 -4.27 -0.37
CA GLU A 25 -8.96 -4.84 -0.90
C GLU A 25 -9.28 -6.20 -0.28
N VAL A 26 -8.29 -7.09 -0.16
CA VAL A 26 -8.47 -8.42 0.44
C VAL A 26 -8.82 -8.32 1.93
N LEU A 27 -8.16 -7.43 2.67
CA LEU A 27 -8.39 -7.27 4.11
C LEU A 27 -9.71 -6.55 4.43
N SER A 28 -10.12 -5.59 3.60
CA SER A 28 -11.34 -4.79 3.84
C SER A 28 -12.58 -5.33 3.14
N GLY A 29 -12.44 -6.13 2.09
CA GLY A 29 -13.54 -6.55 1.22
C GLY A 29 -14.05 -5.45 0.27
N GLU A 30 -13.41 -4.28 0.24
CA GLU A 30 -13.78 -3.15 -0.63
C GLU A 30 -12.93 -3.12 -1.89
N HIS A 31 -13.48 -2.56 -2.98
CA HIS A 31 -12.76 -2.38 -4.23
C HIS A 31 -12.12 -1.00 -4.29
N LEU A 32 -10.83 -0.93 -4.63
CA LEU A 32 -10.08 0.32 -4.67
C LEU A 32 -9.73 0.72 -6.11
N PRO A 33 -9.78 2.02 -6.44
CA PRO A 33 -9.32 2.51 -7.74
C PRO A 33 -7.80 2.28 -7.90
N ARG A 34 -7.37 2.13 -9.16
CA ARG A 34 -5.98 1.88 -9.54
C ARG A 34 -5.65 2.67 -10.80
N GLU A 35 -4.57 3.44 -10.75
CA GLU A 35 -3.99 4.06 -11.92
C GLU A 35 -3.26 3.02 -12.76
N LYS A 36 -3.46 3.08 -14.06
CA LYS A 36 -2.84 2.18 -15.03
C LYS A 36 -1.63 2.86 -15.65
N GLY A 37 -0.45 2.33 -15.40
CA GLY A 37 0.78 2.83 -16.02
C GLY A 37 2.01 2.47 -15.22
N LYS A 38 3.18 2.61 -15.86
CA LYS A 38 4.47 2.22 -15.27
C LYS A 38 5.37 3.42 -14.91
N MET A 39 4.96 4.64 -15.26
CA MET A 39 5.72 5.84 -14.88
C MET A 39 5.62 6.07 -13.37
N ARG A 40 6.67 6.67 -12.78
CA ARG A 40 6.74 7.00 -11.35
C ARG A 40 5.53 7.80 -10.85
N PHE A 41 4.96 8.67 -11.70
CA PHE A 41 3.72 9.39 -11.38
C PHE A 41 2.55 8.44 -11.05
N HIS A 42 2.34 7.38 -11.83
CA HIS A 42 1.27 6.40 -11.55
C HIS A 42 1.55 5.60 -10.28
N MET A 43 2.82 5.25 -10.03
CA MET A 43 3.23 4.56 -8.80
C MET A 43 2.91 5.41 -7.56
N LEU A 44 3.23 6.71 -7.62
CA LEU A 44 2.89 7.66 -6.56
C LEU A 44 1.39 7.75 -6.35
N GLN A 45 0.59 7.84 -7.41
CA GLN A 45 -0.87 7.88 -7.29
C GLN A 45 -1.42 6.60 -6.65
N ASN A 46 -0.95 5.42 -7.05
CA ASN A 46 -1.36 4.14 -6.47
C ASN A 46 -0.98 4.03 -4.98
N ALA A 47 0.25 4.38 -4.63
CA ALA A 47 0.68 4.43 -3.24
C ALA A 47 -0.14 5.44 -2.42
N GLN A 48 -0.38 6.64 -2.97
CA GLN A 48 -1.16 7.69 -2.33
C GLN A 48 -2.59 7.24 -2.07
N MET A 49 -3.25 6.60 -3.04
CA MET A 49 -4.59 6.03 -2.86
C MET A 49 -4.64 5.00 -1.73
N ALA A 50 -3.63 4.15 -1.59
CA ALA A 50 -3.54 3.20 -0.47
C ALA A 50 -3.44 3.93 0.88
N LEU A 51 -2.60 4.97 0.97
CA LEU A 51 -2.46 5.76 2.20
C LEU A 51 -3.74 6.53 2.54
N ASP A 52 -4.44 7.07 1.53
CA ASP A 52 -5.68 7.81 1.74
C ASP A 52 -6.83 6.89 2.15
N PHE A 53 -6.88 5.67 1.63
CA PHE A 53 -7.82 4.66 2.10
C PHE A 53 -7.62 4.35 3.59
N LEU A 54 -6.37 4.17 4.03
CA LEU A 54 -6.06 3.93 5.45
C LEU A 54 -6.51 5.13 6.32
N ARG A 55 -6.26 6.36 5.87
CA ARG A 55 -6.72 7.58 6.57
C ARG A 55 -8.24 7.67 6.62
N TYR A 56 -8.91 7.31 5.53
CA TYR A 56 -10.37 7.24 5.46
C TYR A 56 -10.93 6.25 6.49
N LYS A 57 -10.28 5.09 6.66
CA LYS A 57 -10.54 4.09 7.72
C LYS A 57 -10.12 4.54 9.12
N LYS A 58 -9.73 5.80 9.31
CA LYS A 58 -9.28 6.40 10.59
C LYS A 58 -8.01 5.79 11.16
N ILE A 59 -7.20 5.14 10.32
CA ILE A 59 -5.89 4.61 10.70
C ILE A 59 -4.87 5.75 10.62
N LYS A 60 -4.14 5.98 11.70
CA LYS A 60 -3.14 7.05 11.78
C LYS A 60 -1.83 6.60 11.14
N LEU A 61 -1.42 7.32 10.09
CA LEU A 61 -0.11 7.17 9.46
C LEU A 61 0.81 8.29 9.94
N VAL A 62 1.84 7.94 10.71
CA VAL A 62 2.80 8.92 11.25
C VAL A 62 4.01 8.99 10.34
N ASN A 63 4.17 10.14 9.67
CA ASN A 63 5.36 10.45 8.85
C ASN A 63 5.64 9.45 7.71
N ILE A 64 4.57 8.91 7.10
CA ILE A 64 4.67 8.05 5.91
C ILE A 64 4.02 8.79 4.74
N ARG A 65 4.78 8.97 3.66
CA ARG A 65 4.31 9.56 2.40
C ARG A 65 4.38 8.53 1.28
N ALA A 66 3.72 8.84 0.16
CA ALA A 66 3.71 7.97 -1.02
C ALA A 66 5.12 7.83 -1.62
N GLU A 67 5.94 8.89 -1.59
CA GLU A 67 7.31 8.86 -2.10
C GLU A 67 8.17 7.84 -1.35
N ASP A 68 8.00 7.74 -0.03
CA ASP A 68 8.75 6.80 0.80
C ASP A 68 8.52 5.34 0.38
N ILE A 69 7.30 5.03 -0.08
CA ILE A 69 6.93 3.70 -0.58
C ILE A 69 7.46 3.48 -1.98
N VAL A 70 7.26 4.43 -2.89
CA VAL A 70 7.69 4.33 -4.30
C VAL A 70 9.22 4.28 -4.41
N ASP A 71 9.93 4.96 -3.53
CA ASP A 71 11.40 4.94 -3.50
C ASP A 71 11.95 3.76 -2.67
N GLY A 72 11.08 2.93 -2.09
CA GLY A 72 11.45 1.67 -1.43
C GLY A 72 12.11 1.86 -0.06
N ASN A 73 11.80 2.91 0.69
CA ASN A 73 12.40 3.18 2.01
C ASN A 73 12.10 2.04 2.99
N PRO A 74 13.10 1.23 3.40
CA PRO A 74 12.81 0.00 4.14
C PRO A 74 12.12 0.25 5.49
N LYS A 75 12.53 1.29 6.20
CA LYS A 75 11.99 1.63 7.53
C LYS A 75 10.53 2.05 7.43
N LEU A 76 10.19 2.91 6.46
CA LEU A 76 8.85 3.45 6.32
C LEU A 76 7.89 2.42 5.68
N THR A 77 8.38 1.60 4.75
CA THR A 77 7.62 0.45 4.21
C THR A 77 7.27 -0.56 5.30
N LEU A 78 8.22 -0.94 6.17
CA LEU A 78 7.92 -1.80 7.33
C LEU A 78 6.93 -1.14 8.29
N GLY A 79 7.09 0.16 8.57
CA GLY A 79 6.17 0.91 9.42
C GLY A 79 4.74 0.94 8.88
N LEU A 80 4.58 1.05 7.55
CA LEU A 80 3.27 0.98 6.89
C LEU A 80 2.65 -0.42 7.03
N ILE A 81 3.39 -1.47 6.69
CA ILE A 81 2.90 -2.85 6.77
C ILE A 81 2.55 -3.24 8.20
N TRP A 82 3.38 -2.87 9.16
CA TRP A 82 3.09 -3.05 10.58
C TRP A 82 1.79 -2.36 11.00
N THR A 83 1.56 -1.13 10.53
CA THR A 83 0.32 -0.39 10.79
C THR A 83 -0.90 -1.11 10.23
N ILE A 84 -0.80 -1.68 9.03
CA ILE A 84 -1.87 -2.48 8.40
C ILE A 84 -2.13 -3.76 9.22
N ILE A 85 -1.08 -4.49 9.58
CA ILE A 85 -1.17 -5.72 10.39
C ILE A 85 -1.89 -5.44 11.71
N LEU A 86 -1.45 -4.42 12.46
CA LEU A 86 -2.04 -4.05 13.74
C LEU A 86 -3.55 -3.74 13.67
N HIS A 87 -4.02 -3.22 12.54
CA HIS A 87 -5.42 -2.83 12.40
C HIS A 87 -6.33 -3.99 11.98
N PHE A 88 -5.86 -4.91 11.13
CA PHE A 88 -6.69 -5.94 10.53
C PHE A 88 -6.55 -7.34 11.14
N GLN A 89 -5.58 -7.57 12.04
CA GLN A 89 -5.45 -8.86 12.74
C GLN A 89 -6.32 -9.01 14.01
N ASN A 90 -7.04 -7.96 14.39
CA ASN A 90 -7.99 -7.97 15.53
C ASN A 90 -9.43 -7.96 15.04
#